data_AF-A0A8K0UP11-F1
#
_entry.id   AF-A0A8K0UP11-F1
#
_cell.length_a   1.000
_cell.length_b   1.000
_cell.length_c   1.000
_cell.angle_alpha   90.00
_cell.angle_beta   90.00
_cell.angle_gamma   90.00
#
_symmetry.space_group_name_H-M   'P 1'
#
loop_
_entity.id
_entity.type
_entity.pdbx_description
1 polymer ?
#
loop_
_entity_poly.entity_id
_entity_poly.type
_entity_poly.pdbx_seq_one_letter_code
_entity_poly.pdbx_strand_id
1 'polypeptide(L)'
;MYPGGLSSLPFELLLHIFSYLPGNDIIQTLSISRSYRTLVADEIIWRELCTRYDVRDLTPFRRHDPRRSFYTVYTQLLHKYGPLLGLWTSDNPFQGNVLEFRVVTEDAGWEGIVGEVWRFQARHERTPSLPDYFECVRIELTPSSTSVTDKPDGSSDETLTTRSYYETRSPKFTRVVHHQPIGEHKKPTLCNASPGCIRLNAPHSQGIYLYDGPPELGFTPSLHPLYPPPRFQDWLDPARLPRLPAHKEPTIDLSEHLDHVPWSEHEQTPLLYFAPTDPDVTLPQSITIVPVLTGVETSLYDALLAPQRDMSVTDIRRVVFSAFAQTDCRPFSPHYFPLHIPSRATQTPSPASPKLQELEGIWLGAYSSDGTEVLYFTWEESAGEVQVWKITGNSCVPRGALTWKIQSSSPIPQSGRANLLTEMGFEDDGSLDWSKIGMYEGVGIIADEGFVADTRGLIHLDVAVIDANNIRIIWTYEDGERGVLSYLRYPDRDVASEVVPWKCVRRPAPAVVGIEVA
;
A
#
# COMPACT_ATOMS: atom_id res chain seq x y z
N MET A 1 24.89 45.27 -25.48
CA MET A 1 24.00 44.12 -25.24
C MET A 1 24.75 43.16 -24.34
N TYR A 2 24.33 43.00 -23.08
CA TYR A 2 24.81 41.87 -22.28
C TYR A 2 24.05 40.64 -22.78
N PRO A 3 24.72 39.62 -23.35
CA PRO A 3 24.05 38.36 -23.64
C PRO A 3 23.82 37.65 -22.30
N GLY A 4 22.68 37.96 -21.66
CA GLY A 4 22.27 37.35 -20.40
C GLY A 4 21.87 35.89 -20.62
N GLY A 5 22.84 34.98 -20.63
CA GLY A 5 22.59 33.54 -20.60
C GLY A 5 22.25 33.07 -19.19
N LEU A 6 21.65 31.89 -19.06
CA LEU A 6 21.32 31.26 -17.77
C LEU A 6 22.53 31.20 -16.81
N SER A 7 23.75 31.10 -17.35
CA SER A 7 25.01 31.05 -16.60
C SER A 7 25.39 32.37 -15.92
N SER A 8 24.66 33.45 -16.22
CA SER A 8 24.84 34.77 -15.61
C SER A 8 23.87 35.02 -14.44
N LEU A 9 22.93 34.11 -14.19
CA LEU A 9 22.02 34.22 -13.05
C LEU A 9 22.78 33.99 -11.73
N PRO A 10 22.44 34.74 -10.66
CA PRO A 10 22.81 34.40 -9.30
C PRO A 10 22.39 32.97 -8.92
N PHE A 11 23.18 32.34 -8.05
CA PHE A 11 22.98 30.94 -7.65
C PHE A 11 21.60 30.71 -7.00
N GLU A 12 21.10 31.68 -6.25
CA GLU A 12 19.80 31.63 -5.59
C GLU A 12 18.65 31.54 -6.59
N LEU A 13 18.75 32.24 -7.72
CA LEU A 13 17.77 32.15 -8.79
C LEU A 13 17.85 30.80 -9.52
N LEU A 14 19.06 30.25 -9.69
CA LEU A 14 19.23 28.90 -10.22
C LEU A 14 18.61 27.84 -9.29
N LEU A 15 18.80 27.96 -7.97
CA LEU A 15 18.17 27.09 -6.99
C LEU A 15 16.64 27.18 -7.04
N HIS A 16 16.09 28.39 -7.15
CA HIS A 16 14.65 28.58 -7.30
C HIS A 16 14.12 27.98 -8.60
N ILE A 17 14.85 28.09 -9.71
CA ILE A 17 14.49 27.40 -10.96
C ILE A 17 14.53 25.87 -10.74
N PHE A 18 15.59 25.35 -10.11
CA PHE A 18 15.74 23.92 -9.83
C PHE A 18 14.66 23.37 -8.90
N SER A 19 14.09 24.15 -7.98
CA SER A 19 13.00 23.67 -7.12
C SER A 19 11.75 23.26 -7.93
N TYR A 20 11.56 23.82 -9.13
CA TYR A 20 10.44 23.45 -10.02
C TYR A 20 10.78 22.33 -11.01
N LEU A 21 12.05 21.95 -11.15
CA LEU A 21 12.47 20.92 -12.11
C LEU A 21 12.49 19.53 -11.46
N PRO A 22 12.14 18.45 -12.18
CA PRO A 22 12.38 17.09 -11.70
C PRO A 22 13.89 16.82 -11.60
N GLY A 23 14.29 15.89 -10.73
CA GLY A 23 15.71 15.63 -10.47
C GLY A 23 16.53 15.23 -11.70
N ASN A 24 15.91 14.54 -12.68
CA ASN A 24 16.58 14.20 -13.94
C ASN A 24 16.99 15.46 -14.71
N ASP A 25 16.11 16.45 -14.79
CA ASP A 25 16.36 17.68 -15.55
C ASP A 25 17.41 18.54 -14.85
N ILE A 26 17.45 18.53 -13.51
CA ILE A 26 18.52 19.17 -12.74
C ILE A 26 19.86 18.49 -13.07
N ILE A 27 19.94 17.16 -12.99
CA ILE A 27 21.18 16.41 -13.28
C ILE A 27 21.64 16.66 -14.72
N GLN A 28 20.71 16.65 -15.68
CA GLN A 28 21.01 16.98 -17.08
C GLN A 28 21.54 18.41 -17.20
N THR A 29 20.87 19.39 -16.59
CA THR A 29 21.27 20.80 -16.61
C THR A 29 22.67 21.01 -16.02
N LEU A 30 22.95 20.37 -14.88
CA LEU A 30 24.26 20.38 -14.23
C LEU A 30 25.36 19.76 -15.11
N SER A 31 24.99 18.92 -16.06
CA SER A 31 25.92 18.24 -16.98
C SER A 31 26.23 19.03 -18.26
N ILE A 32 25.50 20.11 -18.56
CA ILE A 32 25.63 20.85 -19.83
C ILE A 32 26.94 21.65 -19.92
N SER A 33 27.42 22.22 -18.82
CA SER A 33 28.59 23.13 -18.83
C SER A 33 29.55 22.87 -17.67
N ARG A 34 30.82 23.27 -17.80
CA ARG A 34 31.80 23.17 -16.70
C ARG A 34 31.37 23.99 -15.49
N SER A 35 30.81 25.19 -15.71
CA SER A 35 30.34 26.09 -14.65
C SER A 35 29.14 25.53 -13.87
N TYR A 36 28.26 24.77 -14.51
CA TYR A 36 27.19 24.08 -13.78
C TYR A 36 27.67 22.79 -13.15
N ARG A 37 28.62 22.10 -13.77
CA ARG A 37 29.20 20.88 -13.20
C ARG A 37 29.90 21.15 -11.87
N THR A 38 30.45 22.34 -11.65
CA THR A 38 31.00 22.71 -10.33
C THR A 38 29.91 22.80 -9.24
N LEU A 39 28.66 23.09 -9.61
CA LEU A 39 27.53 23.13 -8.67
C LEU A 39 27.07 21.74 -8.23
N VAL A 40 27.49 20.66 -8.90
CA VAL A 40 27.22 19.26 -8.45
C VAL A 40 27.76 19.02 -7.04
N ALA A 41 28.83 19.72 -6.63
CA ALA A 41 29.39 19.62 -5.29
C ALA A 41 28.58 20.38 -4.22
N ASP A 42 27.60 21.18 -4.62
CA ASP A 42 26.80 21.99 -3.71
C ASP A 42 25.66 21.17 -3.08
N GLU A 43 25.75 20.97 -1.75
CA GLU A 43 24.80 20.17 -0.99
C GLU A 43 23.40 20.77 -0.90
N ILE A 44 23.23 22.08 -1.15
CA ILE A 44 21.91 22.73 -1.08
C ILE A 44 20.99 22.19 -2.17
N ILE A 45 21.51 21.95 -3.38
CA ILE A 45 20.75 21.38 -4.51
C ILE A 45 20.23 19.99 -4.12
N TRP A 46 21.09 19.16 -3.56
CA TRP A 46 20.75 17.79 -3.20
C TRP A 46 19.82 17.73 -1.98
N ARG A 47 19.99 18.64 -1.02
CA ARG A 47 19.07 18.78 0.11
C ARG A 47 17.67 19.14 -0.35
N GLU A 48 17.54 20.06 -1.31
CA GLU A 48 16.24 20.42 -1.90
C GLU A 48 15.59 19.20 -2.55
N LEU A 49 16.37 18.43 -3.31
CA LEU A 49 15.90 17.20 -3.94
C LEU A 49 15.51 16.10 -2.93
N CYS A 50 16.26 15.95 -1.84
CA CYS A 50 15.94 15.05 -0.73
C CYS A 50 14.70 15.48 0.05
N THR A 51 14.47 16.78 0.19
CA THR A 51 13.31 17.35 0.92
C THR A 51 11.98 16.96 0.27
N ARG A 52 11.97 16.70 -1.05
CA ARG A 52 10.79 16.15 -1.76
C ARG A 52 10.38 14.75 -1.31
N TYR A 53 11.29 14.04 -0.65
CA TYR A 53 11.08 12.72 -0.05
C TYR A 53 11.09 12.80 1.49
N ASP A 54 10.84 14.00 2.04
CA ASP A 54 10.87 14.35 3.45
C ASP A 54 12.22 14.10 4.18
N VAL A 55 13.32 14.04 3.42
CA VAL A 55 14.68 13.93 3.98
C VAL A 55 15.31 15.32 4.06
N ARG A 56 15.09 16.00 5.19
CA ARG A 56 15.62 17.35 5.48
C ARG A 56 16.91 17.34 6.29
N ASP A 57 17.18 16.24 6.98
CA ASP A 57 18.32 16.05 7.85
C ASP A 57 19.02 14.72 7.52
N LEU A 58 20.36 14.71 7.63
CA LEU A 58 21.20 13.55 7.40
C LEU A 58 21.55 12.80 8.68
N THR A 59 21.12 13.26 9.87
CA THR A 59 21.41 12.57 11.13
C THR A 59 21.06 11.08 11.07
N PRO A 60 19.90 10.65 10.53
CA PRO A 60 19.62 9.22 10.40
C PRO A 60 20.61 8.49 9.50
N PHE A 61 21.02 9.12 8.38
CA PHE A 61 21.92 8.56 7.37
C PHE A 61 23.42 8.68 7.71
N ARG A 62 23.79 9.24 8.87
CA ARG A 62 25.19 9.41 9.29
C ARG A 62 25.56 8.56 10.50
N ARG A 63 24.63 7.73 11.00
CA ARG A 63 24.86 6.88 12.17
C ARG A 63 25.89 5.80 11.87
N HIS A 64 25.83 5.20 10.69
CA HIS A 64 26.71 4.11 10.28
C HIS A 64 27.77 4.53 9.26
N ASP A 65 27.58 5.67 8.58
CA ASP A 65 28.61 6.28 7.73
C ASP A 65 28.59 7.82 7.85
N PRO A 66 29.44 8.40 8.72
CA PRO A 66 29.50 9.86 8.93
C PRO A 66 29.82 10.68 7.67
N ARG A 67 30.33 10.03 6.61
CA ARG A 67 30.70 10.68 5.35
C ARG A 67 29.52 10.87 4.40
N ARG A 68 28.33 10.39 4.76
CA ARG A 68 27.12 10.54 3.94
C ARG A 68 26.75 12.01 3.76
N SER A 69 26.42 12.36 2.53
CA SER A 69 25.96 13.68 2.11
C SER A 69 24.61 13.55 1.40
N PHE A 70 23.88 14.66 1.24
CA PHE A 70 22.60 14.66 0.52
C PHE A 70 22.81 14.20 -0.91
N TYR A 71 23.93 14.55 -1.54
CA TYR A 71 24.31 14.02 -2.85
C TYR A 71 24.33 12.49 -2.85
N THR A 72 25.02 11.88 -1.88
CA THR A 72 25.14 10.41 -1.82
C THR A 72 23.80 9.73 -1.53
N VAL A 73 22.98 10.29 -0.62
CA VAL A 73 21.67 9.75 -0.27
C VAL A 73 20.72 9.85 -1.46
N TYR A 74 20.71 11.01 -2.14
CA TYR A 74 19.89 11.19 -3.32
C TYR A 74 20.28 10.24 -4.45
N THR A 75 21.54 10.28 -4.87
CA THR A 75 21.99 9.56 -6.07
C THR A 75 22.03 8.04 -5.89
N GLN A 76 22.30 7.54 -4.68
CA GLN A 76 22.40 6.09 -4.44
C GLN A 76 21.08 5.45 -3.98
N LEU A 77 20.15 6.24 -3.42
CA LEU A 77 18.89 5.72 -2.86
C LEU A 77 17.66 6.43 -3.42
N LEU A 78 17.46 7.71 -3.10
CA LEU A 78 16.18 8.40 -3.31
C LEU A 78 15.86 8.66 -4.78
N HIS A 79 16.87 8.87 -5.63
CA HIS A 79 16.64 9.05 -7.06
C HIS A 79 16.01 7.79 -7.66
N LYS A 80 16.52 6.60 -7.36
CA LYS A 80 15.99 5.37 -7.96
C LYS A 80 14.75 4.85 -7.23
N TYR A 81 14.76 4.91 -5.91
CA TYR A 81 13.79 4.23 -5.04
C TYR A 81 12.94 5.17 -4.19
N GLY A 82 13.26 6.46 -4.12
CA GLY A 82 12.44 7.46 -3.43
C GLY A 82 10.98 7.53 -3.90
N PRO A 83 10.67 7.33 -5.20
CA PRO A 83 9.27 7.22 -5.63
C PRO A 83 8.47 6.13 -4.90
N LEU A 84 9.13 5.08 -4.38
CA LEU A 84 8.43 4.03 -3.61
C LEU A 84 7.77 4.57 -2.34
N LEU A 85 8.27 5.64 -1.72
CA LEU A 85 7.80 6.11 -0.42
C LEU A 85 6.29 6.39 -0.41
N GLY A 86 5.58 5.93 0.64
CA GLY A 86 4.14 6.00 0.83
C GLY A 86 3.42 4.64 0.70
N LEU A 87 2.09 4.66 0.54
CA LEU A 87 1.24 3.47 0.48
C LEU A 87 1.12 2.85 -0.91
N TRP A 88 1.03 1.53 -0.93
CA TRP A 88 0.80 0.70 -2.10
C TRP A 88 -0.20 -0.38 -1.76
N THR A 89 -1.02 -0.77 -2.73
CA THR A 89 -2.11 -1.71 -2.52
C THR A 89 -2.07 -2.82 -3.55
N SER A 90 -2.36 -4.05 -3.13
CA SER A 90 -2.18 -5.23 -4.00
C SER A 90 -3.45 -5.71 -4.70
N ASP A 91 -3.28 -6.30 -5.88
CA ASP A 91 -4.34 -7.03 -6.61
C ASP A 91 -4.56 -8.47 -6.13
N ASN A 92 -3.94 -8.88 -5.01
CA ASN A 92 -4.13 -10.23 -4.46
C ASN A 92 -5.64 -10.54 -4.35
N PRO A 93 -6.16 -11.61 -4.99
CA PRO A 93 -7.59 -11.87 -5.05
C PRO A 93 -8.26 -11.88 -3.67
N PHE A 94 -9.49 -11.41 -3.62
CA PHE A 94 -10.29 -11.26 -2.40
C PHE A 94 -9.71 -10.30 -1.36
N GLN A 95 -8.56 -10.62 -0.77
CA GLN A 95 -8.05 -9.91 0.39
C GLN A 95 -7.34 -8.61 0.04
N GLY A 96 -6.70 -8.52 -1.12
CA GLY A 96 -5.70 -7.48 -1.36
C GLY A 96 -4.57 -7.55 -0.33
N ASN A 97 -3.83 -6.45 -0.21
CA ASN A 97 -2.84 -6.21 0.85
C ASN A 97 -2.43 -4.73 0.81
N VAL A 98 -1.89 -4.19 1.91
CA VAL A 98 -1.31 -2.84 1.95
C VAL A 98 0.17 -2.93 2.30
N LEU A 99 0.99 -2.28 1.48
CA LEU A 99 2.43 -2.17 1.64
C LEU A 99 2.80 -0.69 1.76
N GLU A 100 3.60 -0.35 2.76
CA GLU A 100 4.08 1.01 2.97
C GLU A 100 5.60 1.05 2.84
N PHE A 101 6.13 2.01 2.08
CA PHE A 101 7.55 2.30 2.10
C PHE A 101 7.81 3.60 2.84
N ARG A 102 8.84 3.61 3.68
CA ARG A 102 9.29 4.82 4.37
C ARG A 102 10.80 4.88 4.48
N VAL A 103 11.33 6.07 4.72
CA VAL A 103 12.71 6.25 5.12
C VAL A 103 12.87 5.82 6.58
N VAL A 104 13.94 5.09 6.87
CA VAL A 104 14.30 4.70 8.24
C VAL A 104 14.96 5.90 8.93
N THR A 105 14.30 6.43 9.96
CA THR A 105 14.79 7.59 10.74
C THR A 105 15.23 7.19 12.15
N GLU A 106 14.75 6.05 12.63
CA GLU A 106 15.07 5.42 13.91
C GLU A 106 16.41 4.66 13.89
N ASP A 107 16.97 4.37 15.07
CA ASP A 107 18.21 3.61 15.21
C ASP A 107 17.98 2.11 14.98
N ALA A 108 17.92 1.71 13.70
CA ALA A 108 17.66 0.34 13.29
C ALA A 108 18.94 -0.51 13.09
N GLY A 109 20.13 0.09 13.23
CA GLY A 109 21.39 -0.54 12.85
C GLY A 109 21.67 -0.55 11.34
N TRP A 110 20.85 0.15 10.54
CA TRP A 110 21.01 0.35 9.10
C TRP A 110 20.26 1.61 8.65
N GLU A 111 20.55 2.07 7.44
CA GLU A 111 20.01 3.31 6.87
C GLU A 111 19.45 3.04 5.47
N GLY A 112 18.28 3.57 5.16
CA GLY A 112 17.69 3.36 3.84
C GLY A 112 16.18 3.49 3.79
N ILE A 113 15.57 2.71 2.90
CA ILE A 113 14.11 2.58 2.76
C ILE A 113 13.71 1.20 3.26
N VAL A 114 12.66 1.16 4.09
CA VAL A 114 12.01 -0.08 4.52
C VAL A 114 10.65 -0.19 3.84
N GLY A 115 10.29 -1.40 3.39
CA GLY A 115 8.93 -1.76 2.98
C GLY A 115 8.29 -2.62 4.07
N GLU A 116 7.13 -2.21 4.55
CA GLU A 116 6.38 -2.83 5.64
C GLU A 116 4.97 -3.19 5.19
N VAL A 117 4.56 -4.44 5.39
CA VAL A 117 3.21 -4.92 5.13
C VAL A 117 2.32 -4.63 6.33
N TRP A 118 1.11 -4.15 6.07
CA TRP A 118 0.09 -3.95 7.10
C TRP A 118 -0.58 -5.28 7.44
N ARG A 119 -0.72 -5.56 8.73
CA ARG A 119 -1.43 -6.73 9.22
C ARG A 119 -2.36 -6.37 10.36
N PHE A 120 -3.63 -6.73 10.21
CA PHE A 120 -4.62 -6.54 11.26
C PHE A 120 -4.69 -7.80 12.15
N GLN A 121 -4.91 -7.59 13.44
CA GLN A 121 -5.13 -8.70 14.35
C GLN A 121 -6.52 -9.27 14.09
N ALA A 122 -6.60 -10.60 13.98
CA ALA A 122 -7.88 -11.30 13.89
C ALA A 122 -8.56 -11.25 15.26
N ARG A 123 -9.27 -10.15 15.52
CA ARG A 123 -10.10 -9.98 16.70
C ARG A 123 -11.51 -9.63 16.25
N HIS A 124 -12.49 -10.23 16.91
CA HIS A 124 -13.90 -9.90 16.75
C HIS A 124 -14.22 -8.58 17.46
N GLU A 125 -13.53 -7.51 17.06
CA GLU A 125 -13.74 -6.17 17.58
C GLU A 125 -14.77 -5.45 16.70
N ARG A 126 -15.74 -4.79 17.33
CA ARG A 126 -16.72 -3.92 16.64
C ARG A 126 -16.09 -2.60 16.16
N THR A 127 -14.86 -2.35 16.58
CA THR A 127 -14.08 -1.15 16.31
C THR A 127 -12.90 -1.50 15.41
N PRO A 128 -12.63 -0.70 14.36
CA PRO A 128 -11.43 -0.88 13.56
C PRO A 128 -10.18 -0.76 14.42
N SER A 129 -9.21 -1.63 14.15
CA SER A 129 -7.88 -1.60 14.76
C SER A 129 -6.86 -1.01 13.79
N LEU A 130 -5.86 -0.31 14.32
CA LEU A 130 -4.72 0.09 13.50
C LEU A 130 -3.87 -1.14 13.14
N PRO A 131 -3.17 -1.14 11.99
CA PRO A 131 -2.37 -2.28 11.57
C PRO A 131 -1.09 -2.42 12.42
N ASP A 132 -0.63 -3.66 12.55
CA ASP A 132 0.77 -3.97 12.84
C ASP A 132 1.57 -3.88 11.53
N TYR A 133 2.79 -3.35 11.60
CA TYR A 133 3.66 -3.13 10.44
C TYR A 133 4.79 -4.17 10.44
N PHE A 134 4.80 -5.05 9.45
CA PHE A 134 5.78 -6.13 9.31
C PHE A 134 6.78 -5.79 8.22
N GLU A 135 8.06 -5.60 8.56
CA GLU A 135 9.09 -5.37 7.53
C GLU A 135 9.13 -6.58 6.58
N CYS A 136 9.09 -6.35 5.27
CA CYS A 136 9.25 -7.40 4.25
C CYS A 136 10.49 -7.17 3.38
N VAL A 137 10.87 -5.91 3.15
CA VAL A 137 12.02 -5.56 2.30
C VAL A 137 12.80 -4.37 2.85
N ARG A 138 14.11 -4.38 2.64
CA ARG A 138 15.03 -3.28 2.96
C ARG A 138 15.84 -2.90 1.73
N ILE A 139 16.01 -1.60 1.53
CA ILE A 139 16.88 -0.99 0.52
C ILE A 139 17.94 -0.20 1.28
N GLU A 140 19.04 -0.87 1.59
CA GLU A 140 20.05 -0.40 2.54
C GLU A 140 21.18 0.35 1.83
N LEU A 141 21.55 1.52 2.35
CA LEU A 141 22.79 2.21 1.99
C LEU A 141 23.96 1.56 2.73
N THR A 142 24.82 0.84 2.01
CA THR A 142 25.97 0.16 2.63
C THR A 142 27.03 1.16 3.09
N PRO A 143 27.61 1.02 4.29
CA PRO A 143 28.67 1.91 4.75
C PRO A 143 29.86 1.89 3.79
N SER A 144 30.50 3.05 3.62
CA SER A 144 31.79 3.16 2.95
C SER A 144 32.79 2.24 3.64
N SER A 145 33.07 1.08 3.02
CA SER A 145 34.03 0.10 3.53
C SER A 145 35.34 0.85 3.74
N THR A 146 35.67 1.16 4.98
CA THR A 146 37.04 1.52 5.33
C THR A 146 37.82 0.26 5.07
N SER A 147 38.36 0.14 3.86
CA SER A 147 39.45 -0.77 3.58
C SER A 147 40.62 -0.29 4.45
N VAL A 148 40.56 -0.61 5.74
CA VAL A 148 41.70 -0.68 6.63
C VAL A 148 42.46 -1.91 6.17
N THR A 149 43.01 -1.85 4.96
CA THR A 149 44.19 -2.63 4.67
C THR A 149 45.27 -1.97 5.49
N ASP A 150 45.46 -2.47 6.70
CA ASP A 150 46.75 -2.51 7.35
C ASP A 150 47.70 -3.22 6.37
N LYS A 151 48.19 -2.47 5.39
CA LYS A 151 49.41 -2.84 4.68
C LYS A 151 50.53 -2.33 5.58
N PRO A 152 51.23 -3.21 6.30
CA PRO A 152 52.44 -2.81 6.99
C PRO A 152 53.45 -2.33 5.94
N ASP A 153 53.92 -1.11 6.17
CA ASP A 153 55.11 -0.41 5.68
C ASP A 153 55.85 -0.95 4.44
N GLY A 154 56.09 -0.02 3.50
CA GLY A 154 57.31 -0.05 2.70
C GLY A 154 57.14 0.12 1.19
N SER A 155 56.41 1.14 0.73
CA SER A 155 56.56 1.62 -0.66
C SER A 155 56.04 3.04 -0.78
N SER A 156 56.96 4.01 -0.67
CA SER A 156 56.71 5.43 -0.92
C SER A 156 56.74 5.69 -2.43
N ASP A 157 55.58 5.62 -3.07
CA ASP A 157 55.39 6.22 -4.38
C ASP A 157 54.06 6.99 -4.40
N GLU A 158 54.09 8.19 -3.81
CA GLU A 158 53.00 9.16 -3.79
C GLU A 158 52.79 9.76 -5.19
N THR A 159 52.11 9.01 -6.07
CA THR A 159 51.45 9.62 -7.22
C THR A 159 50.01 9.92 -6.83
N LEU A 160 49.71 11.23 -6.70
CA LEU A 160 48.38 11.85 -6.56
C LEU A 160 47.47 11.46 -7.73
N THR A 161 47.10 10.19 -7.81
CA THR A 161 46.10 9.70 -8.75
C THR A 161 44.75 10.16 -8.23
N THR A 162 44.23 11.18 -8.92
CA THR A 162 42.83 11.56 -9.07
C THR A 162 41.89 10.70 -8.24
N ARG A 163 41.53 11.16 -7.03
CA ARG A 163 40.50 10.58 -6.16
C ARG A 163 39.38 10.00 -7.03
N SER A 164 39.26 8.67 -7.04
CA SER A 164 38.14 7.94 -7.63
C SER A 164 36.88 8.29 -6.83
N TYR A 165 36.32 9.47 -7.12
CA TYR A 165 35.32 10.14 -6.30
C TYR A 165 33.92 9.50 -6.41
N TYR A 166 33.75 8.45 -7.20
CA TYR A 166 32.42 7.96 -7.58
C TYR A 166 32.38 6.45 -7.81
N GLU A 167 32.85 5.64 -6.86
CA GLU A 167 32.36 4.25 -6.82
C GLU A 167 30.85 4.30 -6.58
N THR A 168 30.07 4.10 -7.66
CA THR A 168 28.62 4.00 -7.60
C THR A 168 28.25 2.74 -6.85
N ARG A 169 28.07 2.87 -5.54
CA ARG A 169 27.60 1.79 -4.69
C ARG A 169 26.12 1.60 -4.92
N SER A 170 25.74 0.43 -5.39
CA SER A 170 24.33 0.03 -5.41
C SER A 170 23.85 -0.24 -3.99
N PRO A 171 22.61 0.16 -3.63
CA PRO A 171 22.03 -0.23 -2.35
C PRO A 171 21.93 -1.75 -2.25
N LYS A 172 22.05 -2.26 -1.02
CA LYS A 172 21.86 -3.67 -0.71
C LYS A 172 20.38 -3.94 -0.50
N PHE A 173 19.88 -5.02 -1.08
CA PHE A 173 18.53 -5.49 -0.85
C PHE A 173 18.53 -6.63 0.16
N THR A 174 17.65 -6.53 1.15
CA THR A 174 17.43 -7.59 2.14
C THR A 174 15.94 -7.87 2.22
N ARG A 175 15.56 -9.14 2.09
CA ARG A 175 14.20 -9.60 2.41
C ARG A 175 14.13 -10.03 3.87
N VAL A 176 13.00 -9.78 4.50
CA VAL A 176 12.75 -10.14 5.89
C VAL A 176 11.65 -11.20 5.92
N VAL A 177 12.02 -12.41 6.36
CA VAL A 177 11.10 -13.55 6.46
C VAL A 177 10.70 -13.76 7.92
N HIS A 178 9.40 -13.75 8.18
CA HIS A 178 8.82 -13.91 9.51
C HIS A 178 8.33 -15.35 9.70
N HIS A 179 8.86 -16.05 10.71
CA HIS A 179 8.52 -17.45 11.00
C HIS A 179 7.30 -17.57 11.92
N GLN A 180 6.11 -17.24 11.40
CA GLN A 180 4.77 -17.43 12.02
C GLN A 180 4.54 -16.87 13.45
N PRO A 181 3.28 -16.73 13.89
CA PRO A 181 2.93 -15.96 15.10
C PRO A 181 2.75 -16.81 16.39
N ILE A 182 3.07 -18.10 16.40
CA ILE A 182 2.70 -18.98 17.52
C ILE A 182 3.88 -19.14 18.50
N GLY A 183 3.90 -18.29 19.53
CA GLY A 183 4.45 -18.58 20.85
C GLY A 183 5.97 -18.51 21.07
N GLU A 184 6.80 -18.54 20.03
CA GLU A 184 8.26 -18.51 20.20
C GLU A 184 8.90 -17.32 19.49
N HIS A 185 9.75 -16.59 20.22
CA HIS A 185 10.51 -15.41 19.80
C HIS A 185 11.58 -15.69 18.72
N LYS A 186 11.25 -16.41 17.66
CA LYS A 186 12.19 -16.64 16.56
C LYS A 186 12.48 -15.32 15.86
N LYS A 187 13.77 -14.97 15.82
CA LYS A 187 14.24 -13.78 15.10
C LYS A 187 13.89 -13.95 13.61
N PRO A 188 13.44 -12.88 12.93
CA PRO A 188 13.19 -12.94 11.49
C PRO A 188 14.48 -13.32 10.75
N THR A 189 14.36 -14.13 9.70
CA THR A 189 15.51 -14.42 8.81
C THR A 189 15.70 -13.23 7.88
N LEU A 190 16.95 -12.76 7.78
CA LEU A 190 17.35 -11.74 6.82
C LEU A 190 18.00 -12.44 5.62
N CYS A 191 17.34 -12.39 4.47
CA CYS A 191 17.82 -13.02 3.25
C CYS A 191 18.37 -11.94 2.31
N ASN A 192 19.67 -12.01 1.99
CA ASN A 192 20.25 -11.14 0.98
C ASN A 192 19.51 -11.35 -0.33
N ALA A 193 19.03 -10.26 -0.93
CA ALA A 193 18.29 -10.31 -2.17
C ALA A 193 19.12 -9.73 -3.32
N SER A 194 18.86 -10.23 -4.53
CA SER A 194 19.49 -9.70 -5.73
C SER A 194 18.96 -8.28 -6.04
N PRO A 195 19.69 -7.49 -6.86
CA PRO A 195 19.25 -6.17 -7.32
C PRO A 195 17.90 -6.10 -8.07
N GLY A 196 17.20 -7.23 -8.23
CA GLY A 196 15.86 -7.35 -8.84
C GLY A 196 14.78 -7.81 -7.86
N CYS A 197 14.95 -7.57 -6.55
CA CYS A 197 13.93 -7.89 -5.54
C CYS A 197 12.63 -7.11 -5.73
N ILE A 198 12.71 -5.91 -6.32
CA ILE A 198 11.57 -5.09 -6.69
C ILE A 198 11.60 -4.96 -8.21
N ARG A 199 10.49 -5.30 -8.85
CA ARG A 199 10.30 -5.22 -10.30
C ARG A 199 9.25 -4.15 -10.59
N LEU A 200 9.52 -3.27 -11.56
CA LEU A 200 8.48 -2.41 -12.14
C LEU A 200 7.84 -3.17 -13.29
N ASN A 201 6.54 -3.36 -13.26
CA ASN A 201 5.81 -4.04 -14.31
C ASN A 201 5.29 -3.02 -15.32
N ALA A 202 5.34 -3.39 -16.60
CA ALA A 202 4.67 -2.65 -17.66
C ALA A 202 3.14 -2.80 -17.51
N PRO A 203 2.34 -1.91 -18.12
CA PRO A 203 0.90 -2.12 -18.21
C PRO A 203 0.58 -3.47 -18.84
N HIS A 204 -0.46 -4.15 -18.37
CA HIS A 204 -0.82 -5.50 -18.80
C HIS A 204 -2.34 -5.72 -18.83
N SER A 205 -2.79 -6.72 -19.59
CA SER A 205 -4.20 -7.09 -19.74
C SER A 205 -4.44 -8.49 -19.17
N GLN A 206 -3.99 -8.71 -17.93
CA GLN A 206 -4.18 -9.98 -17.22
C GLN A 206 -5.37 -9.84 -16.28
N GLY A 207 -6.37 -10.70 -16.45
CA GLY A 207 -7.57 -10.75 -15.62
C GLY A 207 -7.54 -11.95 -14.68
N ILE A 208 -8.27 -11.82 -13.58
CA ILE A 208 -8.59 -12.91 -12.67
C ILE A 208 -10.06 -13.25 -12.90
N TYR A 209 -10.34 -14.51 -13.19
CA TYR A 209 -11.68 -14.99 -13.44
C TYR A 209 -12.10 -15.99 -12.37
N LEU A 210 -13.40 -16.02 -12.12
CA LEU A 210 -14.06 -16.95 -11.24
C LEU A 210 -14.97 -17.85 -12.05
N TYR A 211 -14.95 -19.13 -11.69
CA TYR A 211 -15.76 -20.15 -12.32
C TYR A 211 -16.54 -20.92 -11.26
N ASP A 212 -17.86 -20.68 -11.22
CA ASP A 212 -18.70 -21.04 -10.07
C ASP A 212 -19.28 -22.47 -10.16
N GLY A 213 -18.96 -23.20 -11.22
CA GLY A 213 -19.40 -24.58 -11.38
C GLY A 213 -18.81 -25.25 -12.62
N PRO A 214 -19.06 -26.55 -12.80
CA PRO A 214 -18.49 -27.33 -13.90
C PRO A 214 -19.02 -26.87 -15.27
N PRO A 215 -18.21 -26.91 -16.33
CA PRO A 215 -18.59 -26.38 -17.65
C PRO A 215 -19.84 -27.01 -18.26
N GLU A 216 -20.11 -28.27 -17.95
CA GLU A 216 -21.24 -29.02 -18.49
C GLU A 216 -22.60 -28.47 -18.03
N LEU A 217 -22.63 -27.70 -16.93
CA LEU A 217 -23.85 -27.08 -16.40
C LEU A 217 -24.11 -25.68 -16.98
N GLY A 218 -23.27 -25.20 -17.90
CA GLY A 218 -23.49 -23.93 -18.61
C GLY A 218 -23.16 -22.68 -17.79
N PHE A 219 -22.39 -22.81 -16.70
CA PHE A 219 -21.87 -21.65 -15.97
C PHE A 219 -20.92 -20.84 -16.83
N THR A 220 -21.07 -19.52 -16.81
CA THR A 220 -20.18 -18.59 -17.50
C THR A 220 -19.16 -18.02 -16.51
N PRO A 221 -17.86 -17.96 -16.85
CA PRO A 221 -16.89 -17.33 -15.97
C PRO A 221 -17.22 -15.87 -15.75
N SER A 222 -17.07 -15.42 -14.50
CA SER A 222 -17.22 -14.02 -14.15
C SER A 222 -15.84 -13.40 -13.91
N LEU A 223 -15.67 -12.15 -14.37
CA LEU A 223 -14.44 -11.42 -14.09
C LEU A 223 -14.43 -11.02 -12.61
N HIS A 224 -13.45 -11.48 -11.85
CA HIS A 224 -13.21 -10.99 -10.50
C HIS A 224 -12.90 -9.48 -10.58
N PRO A 225 -13.38 -8.65 -9.63
CA PRO A 225 -13.15 -7.21 -9.67
C PRO A 225 -11.71 -6.83 -10.03
N LEU A 226 -11.58 -5.94 -11.02
CA LEU A 226 -10.30 -5.41 -11.43
C LEU A 226 -9.69 -4.57 -10.32
N TYR A 227 -8.36 -4.56 -10.23
CA TYR A 227 -7.65 -3.76 -9.25
C TYR A 227 -6.44 -3.07 -9.89
N PRO A 228 -6.30 -1.74 -9.76
CA PRO A 228 -7.32 -0.80 -9.25
C PRO A 228 -8.60 -0.84 -10.12
N PRO A 229 -9.77 -0.44 -9.59
CA PRO A 229 -10.96 -0.37 -10.43
C PRO A 229 -10.74 0.66 -11.56
N PRO A 230 -11.12 0.38 -12.82
CA PRO A 230 -10.75 1.21 -13.98
C PRO A 230 -11.15 2.68 -13.89
N ARG A 231 -12.22 2.98 -13.14
CA ARG A 231 -12.71 4.34 -12.93
C ARG A 231 -11.89 5.18 -11.96
N PHE A 232 -10.86 4.61 -11.34
CA PHE A 232 -10.01 5.27 -10.36
C PHE A 232 -8.56 5.38 -10.80
N GLN A 233 -8.36 5.90 -12.01
CA GLN A 233 -7.02 6.33 -12.42
C GLN A 233 -6.49 7.42 -11.48
N ASP A 234 -7.37 8.25 -10.90
CA ASP A 234 -7.01 9.30 -9.94
C ASP A 234 -6.50 8.75 -8.60
N TRP A 235 -6.78 7.47 -8.26
CA TRP A 235 -6.17 6.83 -7.09
C TRP A 235 -4.71 6.50 -7.30
N LEU A 236 -4.24 6.48 -8.54
CA LEU A 236 -2.88 6.09 -8.85
C LEU A 236 -2.00 7.31 -8.82
N ASP A 237 -0.87 7.17 -8.15
CA ASP A 237 0.19 8.16 -8.22
C ASP A 237 1.31 7.66 -9.15
N PRO A 238 1.26 7.97 -10.46
CA PRO A 238 2.30 7.55 -11.39
C PRO A 238 3.66 8.20 -11.08
N ALA A 239 3.71 9.32 -10.35
CA ALA A 239 4.96 9.95 -9.94
C ALA A 239 5.71 9.11 -8.89
N ARG A 240 5.03 8.16 -8.26
CA ARG A 240 5.58 7.19 -7.29
C ARG A 240 6.12 5.91 -7.94
N LEU A 241 6.07 5.78 -9.26
CA LEU A 241 6.70 4.66 -9.94
C LEU A 241 8.24 4.77 -9.85
N PRO A 242 8.94 3.72 -9.37
CA PRO A 242 10.39 3.76 -9.23
C PRO A 242 11.07 3.85 -10.59
N ARG A 243 12.28 4.40 -10.62
CA ARG A 243 13.08 4.56 -11.86
C ARG A 243 13.78 3.24 -12.22
N LEU A 244 12.98 2.21 -12.46
CA LEU A 244 13.41 0.87 -12.86
C LEU A 244 13.02 0.62 -14.32
N PRO A 245 13.75 -0.24 -15.04
CA PRO A 245 13.29 -0.74 -16.33
C PRO A 245 11.94 -1.46 -16.15
N ALA A 246 10.95 -1.10 -16.96
CA ALA A 246 9.67 -1.78 -16.97
C ALA A 246 9.84 -3.21 -17.52
N HIS A 247 9.29 -4.17 -16.81
CA HIS A 247 9.27 -5.57 -17.18
C HIS A 247 7.91 -5.91 -17.78
N LYS A 248 7.91 -6.47 -19.00
CA LYS A 248 6.70 -6.99 -19.63
C LYS A 248 6.48 -8.42 -19.16
N GLU A 249 5.45 -8.63 -18.35
CA GLU A 249 5.05 -9.97 -17.96
C GLU A 249 4.37 -10.70 -19.12
N PRO A 250 4.58 -12.02 -19.26
CA PRO A 250 3.80 -12.81 -20.20
C PRO A 250 2.34 -12.85 -19.72
N THR A 251 1.41 -12.68 -20.65
CA THR A 251 0.00 -12.98 -20.38
C THR A 251 -0.16 -14.49 -20.28
N ILE A 252 -0.78 -14.94 -19.20
CA ILE A 252 -1.05 -16.35 -18.90
C ILE A 252 -2.54 -16.59 -19.10
N ASP A 253 -2.86 -17.63 -19.86
CA ASP A 253 -4.22 -18.13 -19.99
C ASP A 253 -4.30 -19.54 -19.37
N LEU A 254 -4.99 -19.64 -18.25
CA LEU A 254 -5.25 -20.88 -17.52
C LEU A 254 -6.64 -21.43 -17.83
N SER A 255 -7.43 -20.79 -18.69
CA SER A 255 -8.76 -21.29 -19.08
C SER A 255 -8.67 -22.66 -19.76
N GLU A 256 -7.61 -22.91 -20.52
CA GLU A 256 -7.34 -24.19 -21.18
C GLU A 256 -7.12 -25.36 -20.20
N HIS A 257 -6.87 -25.08 -18.92
CA HIS A 257 -6.65 -26.09 -17.89
C HIS A 257 -7.90 -26.40 -17.07
N LEU A 258 -9.02 -25.70 -17.27
CA LEU A 258 -10.25 -25.90 -16.50
C LEU A 258 -10.81 -27.32 -16.66
N ASP A 259 -10.69 -27.91 -17.86
CA ASP A 259 -11.14 -29.27 -18.16
C ASP A 259 -10.33 -30.36 -17.43
N HIS A 260 -9.17 -30.01 -16.87
CA HIS A 260 -8.30 -30.92 -16.13
C HIS A 260 -8.44 -30.80 -14.62
N VAL A 261 -9.20 -29.82 -14.13
CA VAL A 261 -9.46 -29.69 -12.69
C VAL A 261 -10.49 -30.75 -12.29
N PRO A 262 -10.17 -31.64 -11.34
CA PRO A 262 -11.14 -32.63 -10.87
C PRO A 262 -12.27 -31.92 -10.12
N TRP A 263 -13.41 -31.76 -10.78
CA TRP A 263 -14.64 -31.27 -10.14
C TRP A 263 -15.15 -32.36 -9.20
N SER A 264 -15.13 -32.09 -7.90
CA SER A 264 -15.79 -32.95 -6.93
C SER A 264 -17.30 -32.78 -7.07
N GLU A 265 -18.02 -33.88 -7.33
CA GLU A 265 -19.50 -33.87 -7.36
C GLU A 265 -20.12 -33.40 -6.03
N HIS A 266 -19.35 -33.40 -4.94
CA HIS A 266 -19.82 -33.08 -3.59
C HIS A 266 -19.37 -31.71 -3.07
N GLU A 267 -18.40 -31.05 -3.71
CA GLU A 267 -17.86 -29.77 -3.26
C GLU A 267 -17.71 -28.82 -4.46
N GLN A 268 -18.78 -28.09 -4.75
CA GLN A 268 -18.77 -26.99 -5.72
C GLN A 268 -18.04 -25.80 -5.10
N THR A 269 -16.72 -25.81 -5.15
CA THR A 269 -15.90 -24.65 -4.77
C THR A 269 -15.65 -23.81 -6.02
N PRO A 270 -15.90 -22.48 -6.00
CA PRO A 270 -15.55 -21.62 -7.11
C PRO A 270 -14.07 -21.76 -7.46
N LEU A 271 -13.75 -21.80 -8.75
CA LEU A 271 -12.37 -21.86 -9.23
C LEU A 271 -11.88 -20.47 -9.59
N LEU A 272 -10.71 -20.10 -9.10
CA LEU A 272 -10.04 -18.85 -9.44
C LEU A 272 -8.87 -19.11 -10.39
N TYR A 273 -8.84 -18.41 -11.52
CA TYR A 273 -7.81 -18.60 -12.55
C TYR A 273 -7.46 -17.32 -13.28
N PHE A 274 -6.39 -17.39 -14.08
CA PHE A 274 -5.92 -16.29 -14.93
C PHE A 274 -6.37 -16.47 -16.36
N ALA A 275 -6.84 -15.38 -16.98
CA ALA A 275 -7.05 -15.30 -18.42
C ALA A 275 -6.79 -13.86 -18.89
N PRO A 276 -6.48 -13.65 -20.18
CA PRO A 276 -6.41 -12.30 -20.75
C PRO A 276 -7.74 -11.55 -20.54
N THR A 277 -7.68 -10.25 -20.20
CA THR A 277 -8.87 -9.38 -20.22
C THR A 277 -9.19 -8.93 -21.64
N ASP A 278 -10.33 -8.25 -21.79
CA ASP A 278 -10.62 -7.43 -22.96
C ASP A 278 -9.42 -6.50 -23.27
N PRO A 279 -8.97 -6.40 -24.54
CA PRO A 279 -7.86 -5.53 -24.94
C PRO A 279 -8.08 -4.04 -24.60
N ASP A 280 -9.31 -3.58 -24.48
CA ASP A 280 -9.63 -2.21 -24.07
C ASP A 280 -9.42 -1.98 -22.56
N VAL A 281 -9.28 -3.07 -21.80
CA VAL A 281 -8.96 -3.05 -20.37
C VAL A 281 -7.46 -3.31 -20.20
N THR A 282 -6.73 -2.24 -19.91
CA THR A 282 -5.31 -2.31 -19.56
C THR A 282 -5.11 -1.89 -18.11
N LEU A 283 -4.53 -2.78 -17.30
CA LEU A 283 -4.10 -2.46 -15.95
C LEU A 283 -2.83 -1.60 -16.00
N PRO A 284 -2.72 -0.59 -15.12
CA PRO A 284 -1.63 0.38 -15.12
C PRO A 284 -0.31 -0.25 -14.67
N GLN A 285 0.78 0.54 -14.72
CA GLN A 285 2.06 0.12 -14.17
C GLN A 285 1.95 -0.18 -12.67
N SER A 286 2.68 -1.20 -12.23
CA SER A 286 2.70 -1.67 -10.84
C SER A 286 4.11 -2.07 -10.44
N ILE A 287 4.31 -2.40 -9.16
CA ILE A 287 5.52 -3.07 -8.71
C ILE A 287 5.21 -4.48 -8.21
N THR A 288 6.18 -5.37 -8.30
CA THR A 288 6.14 -6.69 -7.67
C THR A 288 7.33 -6.85 -6.75
N ILE A 289 7.08 -7.32 -5.53
CA ILE A 289 8.12 -7.78 -4.61
C ILE A 289 8.41 -9.25 -4.92
N VAL A 290 9.51 -9.47 -5.63
CA VAL A 290 9.88 -10.80 -6.12
C VAL A 290 10.25 -11.70 -4.93
N PRO A 291 9.61 -12.89 -4.77
CA PRO A 291 9.86 -13.76 -3.63
C PRO A 291 11.24 -14.46 -3.68
N VAL A 292 11.58 -15.18 -2.61
CA VAL A 292 12.77 -16.06 -2.54
C VAL A 292 12.53 -17.27 -3.44
N LEU A 293 13.58 -17.80 -4.08
CA LEU A 293 13.41 -18.80 -5.13
C LEU A 293 13.30 -20.25 -4.63
N THR A 294 13.59 -20.53 -3.35
CA THR A 294 13.67 -21.91 -2.87
C THR A 294 13.40 -22.03 -1.37
N GLY A 295 12.60 -23.05 -0.97
CA GLY A 295 12.46 -23.51 0.41
C GLY A 295 11.27 -22.95 1.18
N VAL A 296 11.12 -23.39 2.44
CA VAL A 296 10.01 -23.06 3.36
C VAL A 296 9.85 -21.55 3.59
N GLU A 297 10.96 -20.81 3.53
CA GLU A 297 10.98 -19.36 3.67
C GLU A 297 10.17 -18.65 2.57
N THR A 298 10.08 -19.24 1.38
CA THR A 298 9.29 -18.72 0.26
C THR A 298 7.81 -18.69 0.62
N SER A 299 7.28 -19.81 1.13
CA SER A 299 5.87 -19.89 1.52
C SER A 299 5.51 -18.94 2.66
N LEU A 300 6.43 -18.74 3.62
CA LEU A 300 6.23 -17.79 4.72
C LEU A 300 6.24 -16.33 4.23
N TYR A 301 7.14 -16.02 3.30
CA TYR A 301 7.23 -14.70 2.68
C TYR A 301 6.03 -14.40 1.78
N ASP A 302 5.60 -15.39 1.00
CA ASP A 302 4.40 -15.30 0.16
C ASP A 302 3.15 -15.12 1.02
N ALA A 303 3.03 -15.85 2.14
CA ALA A 303 1.91 -15.68 3.08
C ALA A 303 1.89 -14.29 3.74
N LEU A 304 3.03 -13.59 3.82
CA LEU A 304 3.07 -12.21 4.28
C LEU A 304 2.59 -11.24 3.19
N LEU A 305 3.02 -11.43 1.93
CA LEU A 305 2.67 -10.53 0.82
C LEU A 305 1.28 -10.79 0.22
N ALA A 306 0.83 -12.03 0.25
CA ALA A 306 -0.45 -12.51 -0.25
C ALA A 306 -1.11 -13.31 0.89
N PRO A 307 -1.61 -12.61 1.93
CA PRO A 307 -2.28 -13.29 3.03
C PRO A 307 -3.41 -14.16 2.49
N GLN A 308 -3.50 -15.36 3.06
CA GLN A 308 -4.54 -16.32 2.78
C GLN A 308 -5.34 -16.48 4.05
N ARG A 309 -6.65 -16.42 3.92
CA ARG A 309 -7.61 -16.87 4.93
C ARG A 309 -8.21 -18.15 4.39
N ASP A 310 -8.80 -18.93 5.26
CA ASP A 310 -9.56 -20.10 4.84
C ASP A 310 -10.69 -19.60 3.93
N MET A 311 -10.53 -19.87 2.63
CA MET A 311 -11.52 -19.54 1.61
C MET A 311 -11.99 -20.86 0.99
N SER A 312 -13.28 -20.99 0.72
CA SER A 312 -13.84 -22.11 -0.06
C SER A 312 -13.67 -21.91 -1.58
N VAL A 313 -12.66 -21.16 -2.00
CA VAL A 313 -12.34 -20.90 -3.41
C VAL A 313 -11.04 -21.59 -3.78
N THR A 314 -11.08 -22.45 -4.79
CA THR A 314 -9.89 -23.17 -5.26
C THR A 314 -9.10 -22.30 -6.24
N ASP A 315 -7.90 -21.90 -5.82
CA ASP A 315 -6.98 -21.11 -6.64
C ASP A 315 -6.13 -22.00 -7.57
N ILE A 316 -6.56 -22.13 -8.83
CA ILE A 316 -5.89 -22.94 -9.86
C ILE A 316 -4.44 -22.47 -10.08
N ARG A 317 -4.16 -21.18 -9.86
CA ARG A 317 -2.81 -20.61 -9.99
C ARG A 317 -1.84 -21.16 -8.94
N ARG A 318 -2.31 -21.90 -7.94
CA ARG A 318 -1.44 -22.61 -6.99
C ARG A 318 -1.36 -24.09 -7.30
N VAL A 319 -2.50 -24.69 -7.67
CA VAL A 319 -2.61 -26.11 -7.99
C VAL A 319 -1.77 -26.48 -9.22
N VAL A 320 -1.98 -25.79 -10.34
CA VAL A 320 -1.27 -26.03 -11.60
C VAL A 320 0.23 -25.86 -11.40
N PHE A 321 0.66 -24.78 -10.73
CA PHE A 321 2.08 -24.51 -10.50
C PHE A 321 2.74 -25.55 -9.58
N SER A 322 2.00 -26.13 -8.63
CA SER A 322 2.51 -27.23 -7.80
C SER A 322 2.65 -28.54 -8.58
N ALA A 323 1.72 -28.83 -9.49
CA ALA A 323 1.70 -30.06 -10.27
C ALA A 323 2.73 -30.04 -11.42
N PHE A 324 2.96 -28.87 -12.03
CA PHE A 324 3.87 -28.69 -13.17
C PHE A 324 5.22 -28.06 -12.78
N ALA A 325 5.71 -28.36 -11.57
CA ALA A 325 6.96 -27.87 -10.97
C ALA A 325 8.26 -28.09 -11.78
N GLN A 326 8.17 -28.57 -13.02
CA GLN A 326 9.27 -28.68 -13.98
C GLN A 326 9.46 -27.43 -14.84
N THR A 327 8.58 -26.43 -14.77
CA THR A 327 8.69 -25.19 -15.54
C THR A 327 9.12 -24.03 -14.63
N ASP A 328 9.97 -23.12 -15.12
CA ASP A 328 10.42 -21.87 -14.44
C ASP A 328 9.28 -20.89 -14.10
N CYS A 329 8.03 -21.35 -14.18
CA CYS A 329 6.81 -20.63 -13.88
C CYS A 329 6.73 -20.39 -12.37
N ARG A 330 7.00 -19.14 -11.97
CA ARG A 330 6.92 -18.73 -10.56
C ARG A 330 5.46 -18.65 -10.10
N PRO A 331 5.20 -18.91 -8.81
CA PRO A 331 3.89 -18.62 -8.22
C PRO A 331 3.52 -17.16 -8.48
N PHE A 332 2.22 -16.91 -8.61
CA PHE A 332 1.67 -15.56 -8.73
C PHE A 332 2.24 -14.67 -7.64
N SER A 333 2.85 -13.56 -8.06
CA SER A 333 3.34 -12.53 -7.17
C SER A 333 2.39 -11.34 -7.26
N PRO A 334 1.83 -10.83 -6.16
CA PRO A 334 0.90 -9.71 -6.22
C PRO A 334 1.52 -8.49 -6.89
N HIS A 335 0.71 -7.79 -7.68
CA HIS A 335 1.01 -6.47 -8.19
C HIS A 335 0.58 -5.44 -7.18
N TYR A 336 1.47 -4.50 -6.89
CA TYR A 336 1.23 -3.38 -5.99
C TYR A 336 1.13 -2.09 -6.79
N PHE A 337 0.06 -1.36 -6.56
CA PHE A 337 -0.24 -0.08 -7.22
C PHE A 337 -0.04 1.07 -6.23
N PRO A 338 0.58 2.19 -6.64
CA PRO A 338 0.82 3.30 -5.74
C PRO A 338 -0.49 4.00 -5.43
N LEU A 339 -0.86 4.07 -4.15
CA LEU A 339 -2.08 4.74 -3.72
C LEU A 339 -1.81 6.23 -3.53
N HIS A 340 -2.57 7.07 -4.23
CA HIS A 340 -2.62 8.51 -4.01
C HIS A 340 -3.38 8.78 -2.72
N ILE A 341 -2.75 9.52 -1.82
CA ILE A 341 -3.40 10.02 -0.60
C ILE A 341 -3.59 11.51 -0.83
N PRO A 342 -4.84 11.99 -0.97
CA PRO A 342 -5.09 13.42 -1.08
C PRO A 342 -4.36 14.13 0.05
N SER A 343 -3.53 15.13 -0.30
CA SER A 343 -2.79 15.89 0.70
C SER A 343 -3.79 16.45 1.70
N ARG A 344 -3.70 15.98 2.94
CA ARG A 344 -4.55 16.43 4.03
C ARG A 344 -4.24 17.90 4.24
N ALA A 345 -5.01 18.78 3.60
CA ALA A 345 -5.09 20.15 4.05
C ALA A 345 -5.38 20.04 5.54
N THR A 346 -4.58 20.71 6.37
CA THR A 346 -4.71 20.79 7.83
C THR A 346 -6.00 21.51 8.19
N GLN A 347 -7.13 20.98 7.72
CA GLN A 347 -8.45 21.46 8.02
C GLN A 347 -8.65 21.15 9.49
N THR A 348 -8.56 22.21 10.27
CA THR A 348 -9.02 22.20 11.65
C THR A 348 -10.47 21.73 11.59
N PRO A 349 -10.86 20.68 12.33
CA PRO A 349 -12.22 20.17 12.28
C PRO A 349 -13.19 21.31 12.53
N SER A 350 -13.99 21.63 11.52
CA SER A 350 -15.05 22.61 11.67
C SER A 350 -16.04 22.08 12.70
N PRO A 351 -16.55 22.91 13.63
CA PRO A 351 -17.55 22.47 14.60
C PRO A 351 -18.93 22.14 13.97
N ALA A 352 -19.09 22.35 12.65
CA ALA A 352 -20.28 21.97 11.90
C ALA A 352 -20.23 20.49 11.49
N SER A 353 -21.40 19.90 11.21
CA SER A 353 -21.51 18.54 10.66
C SER A 353 -20.62 18.42 9.42
N PRO A 354 -19.74 17.40 9.35
CA PRO A 354 -18.82 17.25 8.24
C PRO A 354 -19.59 17.11 6.93
N LYS A 355 -19.10 17.78 5.89
CA LYS A 355 -19.66 17.59 4.55
C LYS A 355 -19.27 16.21 4.05
N LEU A 356 -20.17 15.53 3.32
CA LEU A 356 -19.87 14.21 2.78
C LEU A 356 -18.64 14.20 1.85
N GLN A 357 -18.37 15.32 1.15
CA GLN A 357 -17.17 15.51 0.34
C GLN A 357 -15.87 15.42 1.16
N GLU A 358 -15.91 15.84 2.42
CA GLU A 358 -14.74 15.83 3.30
C GLU A 358 -14.41 14.40 3.76
N LEU A 359 -15.28 13.41 3.49
CA LEU A 359 -15.06 12.01 3.84
C LEU A 359 -14.06 11.29 2.93
N GLU A 360 -13.66 11.87 1.81
CA GLU A 360 -12.72 11.26 0.86
C GLU A 360 -11.37 10.89 1.54
N GLY A 361 -10.82 9.73 1.19
CA GLY A 361 -9.54 9.25 1.69
C GLY A 361 -9.57 7.82 2.22
N ILE A 362 -8.56 7.46 3.03
CA ILE A 362 -8.38 6.10 3.55
C ILE A 362 -9.09 5.92 4.89
N TRP A 363 -9.84 4.84 5.00
CA TRP A 363 -10.59 4.45 6.18
C TRP A 363 -10.32 3.01 6.57
N LEU A 364 -10.56 2.70 7.83
CA LEU A 364 -10.52 1.37 8.40
C LEU A 364 -11.95 1.00 8.81
N GLY A 365 -12.46 -0.14 8.36
CA GLY A 365 -13.80 -0.64 8.68
C GLY A 365 -13.73 -1.95 9.46
N ALA A 366 -14.55 -2.11 10.48
CA ALA A 366 -14.69 -3.37 11.22
C ALA A 366 -15.74 -4.25 10.54
N TYR A 367 -15.33 -5.38 9.95
CA TYR A 367 -16.20 -6.35 9.26
C TYR A 367 -16.36 -7.64 10.08
N SER A 368 -16.71 -7.50 11.36
CA SER A 368 -17.04 -8.62 12.26
C SER A 368 -15.99 -9.75 12.28
N SER A 369 -16.30 -10.93 11.73
CA SER A 369 -15.40 -12.09 11.65
C SER A 369 -14.17 -11.84 10.79
N ASP A 370 -14.25 -10.92 9.83
CA ASP A 370 -13.14 -10.56 8.96
C ASP A 370 -12.16 -9.57 9.59
N GLY A 371 -12.46 -9.07 10.79
CA GLY A 371 -11.63 -8.08 11.49
C GLY A 371 -11.66 -6.73 10.79
N THR A 372 -10.51 -6.04 10.76
CA THR A 372 -10.39 -4.72 10.13
C THR A 372 -10.00 -4.84 8.66
N GLU A 373 -10.71 -4.09 7.82
CA GLU A 373 -10.41 -3.92 6.40
C GLU A 373 -10.09 -2.46 6.09
N VAL A 374 -9.24 -2.23 5.08
CA VAL A 374 -8.88 -0.92 4.55
C VAL A 374 -9.81 -0.55 3.41
N LEU A 375 -10.32 0.67 3.44
CA LEU A 375 -11.29 1.20 2.51
C LEU A 375 -10.81 2.51 1.91
N TYR A 376 -11.21 2.78 0.67
CA TYR A 376 -11.06 4.10 0.04
C TYR A 376 -12.44 4.70 -0.15
N PHE A 377 -12.64 5.88 0.44
CA PHE A 377 -13.84 6.68 0.29
C PHE A 377 -13.60 7.68 -0.83
N THR A 378 -14.56 7.82 -1.73
CA THR A 378 -14.51 8.79 -2.83
C THR A 378 -15.84 9.49 -2.97
N TRP A 379 -15.80 10.79 -3.29
CA TRP A 379 -16.99 11.57 -3.58
C TRP A 379 -17.27 11.57 -5.09
N GLU A 380 -18.41 11.02 -5.49
CA GLU A 380 -18.87 11.09 -6.87
C GLU A 380 -19.74 12.33 -7.05
N GLU A 381 -19.14 13.41 -7.59
CA GLU A 381 -19.78 14.72 -7.72
C GLU A 381 -21.05 14.66 -8.57
N SER A 382 -21.05 13.88 -9.65
CA SER A 382 -22.19 13.79 -10.57
C SER A 382 -23.42 13.14 -9.93
N ALA A 383 -23.22 12.19 -9.01
CA ALA A 383 -24.28 11.48 -8.31
C ALA A 383 -24.58 12.08 -6.93
N GLY A 384 -23.74 12.98 -6.42
CA GLY A 384 -23.89 13.54 -5.08
C GLY A 384 -23.80 12.47 -3.99
N GLU A 385 -22.96 11.45 -4.20
CA GLU A 385 -22.86 10.27 -3.33
C GLU A 385 -21.42 10.00 -2.89
N VAL A 386 -21.27 9.45 -1.68
CA VAL A 386 -20.00 8.87 -1.23
C VAL A 386 -20.02 7.39 -1.59
N GLN A 387 -18.96 6.94 -2.26
CA GLN A 387 -18.75 5.54 -2.60
C GLN A 387 -17.58 5.01 -1.80
N VAL A 388 -17.75 3.80 -1.26
CA VAL A 388 -16.74 3.17 -0.41
C VAL A 388 -16.28 1.87 -1.02
N TRP A 389 -14.97 1.78 -1.24
CA TRP A 389 -14.32 0.71 -1.95
C TRP A 389 -13.36 -0.05 -1.08
N LYS A 390 -13.31 -1.35 -1.26
CA LYS A 390 -12.39 -2.21 -0.55
C LYS A 390 -10.98 -2.09 -1.14
N ILE A 391 -10.04 -1.55 -0.36
CA ILE A 391 -8.59 -1.69 -0.65
C ILE A 391 -8.15 -3.09 -0.25
N THR A 392 -8.59 -3.53 0.93
CA THR A 392 -8.57 -4.94 1.32
C THR A 392 -9.99 -5.44 1.45
N GLY A 393 -10.22 -6.72 1.17
CA GLY A 393 -11.56 -7.31 1.29
C GLY A 393 -11.52 -8.71 1.87
N ASN A 394 -12.58 -9.47 1.56
CA ASN A 394 -12.74 -10.85 1.98
C ASN A 394 -13.31 -11.68 0.81
N SER A 395 -13.61 -12.95 1.07
CA SER A 395 -14.07 -13.86 0.02
C SER A 395 -15.50 -13.55 -0.46
N CYS A 396 -16.31 -12.86 0.35
CA CYS A 396 -17.64 -12.40 -0.01
C CYS A 396 -17.60 -11.11 -0.82
N VAL A 397 -17.01 -10.03 -0.29
CA VAL A 397 -16.85 -8.75 -0.98
C VAL A 397 -15.36 -8.46 -1.08
N PRO A 398 -14.75 -8.63 -2.27
CA PRO A 398 -13.31 -8.62 -2.43
C PRO A 398 -12.74 -7.21 -2.56
N ARG A 399 -11.42 -7.11 -2.47
CA ARG A 399 -10.67 -5.90 -2.86
C ARG A 399 -11.05 -5.43 -4.27
N GLY A 400 -11.11 -4.13 -4.46
CA GLY A 400 -11.55 -3.51 -5.71
C GLY A 400 -13.07 -3.55 -5.93
N ALA A 401 -13.86 -4.14 -5.02
CA ALA A 401 -15.31 -4.03 -5.07
C ALA A 401 -15.80 -2.81 -4.28
N LEU A 402 -16.92 -2.24 -4.75
CA LEU A 402 -17.70 -1.29 -3.97
C LEU A 402 -18.35 -2.08 -2.82
N THR A 403 -18.21 -1.61 -1.59
CA THR A 403 -18.82 -2.27 -0.42
C THR A 403 -20.11 -1.59 0.01
N TRP A 404 -20.19 -0.26 -0.08
CA TRP A 404 -21.39 0.49 0.22
C TRP A 404 -21.32 1.91 -0.33
N LYS A 405 -22.47 2.60 -0.34
CA LYS A 405 -22.58 4.00 -0.72
C LYS A 405 -23.72 4.71 0.00
N ILE A 406 -23.61 6.03 0.12
CA ILE A 406 -24.64 6.92 0.70
C ILE A 406 -24.85 8.14 -0.20
N GLN A 407 -26.09 8.63 -0.26
CA GLN A 407 -26.45 9.80 -1.06
C GLN A 407 -26.69 11.02 -0.17
N SER A 408 -26.15 12.17 -0.55
CA SER A 408 -26.35 13.43 0.17
C SER A 408 -27.82 13.89 0.19
N SER A 409 -28.59 13.48 -0.81
CA SER A 409 -30.01 13.81 -0.98
C SER A 409 -30.96 13.00 -0.08
N SER A 410 -30.45 11.99 0.64
CA SER A 410 -31.28 11.04 1.41
C SER A 410 -30.99 11.11 2.91
N PRO A 411 -31.15 12.27 3.58
CA PRO A 411 -30.96 12.37 5.01
C PRO A 411 -32.11 11.69 5.78
N ILE A 412 -31.78 10.96 6.85
CA ILE A 412 -32.79 10.34 7.72
C ILE A 412 -33.51 11.43 8.54
N PRO A 413 -34.86 11.46 8.56
CA PRO A 413 -35.64 12.45 9.32
C PRO A 413 -35.36 12.39 10.83
N GLN A 414 -35.48 13.53 11.51
CA GLN A 414 -35.22 13.63 12.96
C GLN A 414 -36.08 12.69 13.81
N SER A 415 -37.31 12.40 13.39
CA SER A 415 -38.31 11.64 14.16
C SER A 415 -37.98 10.15 14.39
N GLY A 416 -36.88 9.63 13.84
CA GLY A 416 -36.40 8.26 14.10
C GLY A 416 -34.94 8.16 14.56
N ARG A 417 -34.21 9.29 14.58
CA ARG A 417 -32.76 9.30 14.82
C ARG A 417 -32.39 8.77 16.20
N ALA A 418 -33.17 9.14 17.22
CA ALA A 418 -32.86 8.77 18.60
C ALA A 418 -32.80 7.25 18.80
N ASN A 419 -33.74 6.51 18.22
CA ASN A 419 -33.76 5.06 18.33
C ASN A 419 -32.57 4.42 17.59
N LEU A 420 -32.25 4.90 16.38
CA LEU A 420 -31.13 4.40 15.58
C LEU A 420 -29.78 4.68 16.25
N LEU A 421 -29.61 5.86 16.85
CA LEU A 421 -28.39 6.21 17.57
C LEU A 421 -28.23 5.33 18.82
N THR A 422 -29.29 5.11 19.60
CA THR A 422 -29.26 4.17 20.72
C THR A 422 -28.88 2.75 20.23
N GLU A 423 -29.44 2.29 19.12
CA GLU A 423 -29.12 0.98 18.52
C GLU A 423 -27.67 0.88 18.07
N MET A 424 -27.10 1.97 17.53
CA MET A 424 -25.67 2.06 17.20
C MET A 424 -24.76 2.11 18.44
N GLY A 425 -25.32 2.10 19.65
CA GLY A 425 -24.57 2.13 20.91
C GLY A 425 -24.06 3.53 21.27
N PHE A 426 -24.82 4.59 20.95
CA PHE A 426 -24.61 5.90 21.53
C PHE A 426 -25.40 6.00 22.85
N GLU A 427 -24.73 6.42 23.91
CA GLU A 427 -25.36 6.71 25.20
C GLU A 427 -25.78 8.19 25.23
N ASP A 428 -26.97 8.47 25.79
CA ASP A 428 -27.42 9.84 26.04
C ASP A 428 -26.88 10.31 27.39
N ASP A 429 -25.56 10.47 27.47
CA ASP A 429 -24.86 11.00 28.66
C ASP A 429 -24.73 12.53 28.63
N GLY A 430 -25.30 13.18 27.61
CA GLY A 430 -25.20 14.62 27.36
C GLY A 430 -23.85 15.10 26.81
N SER A 431 -22.88 14.21 26.58
CA SER A 431 -21.57 14.58 26.04
C SER A 431 -21.60 14.84 24.52
N LEU A 432 -22.48 14.13 23.80
CA LEU A 432 -22.58 14.17 22.35
C LEU A 432 -23.86 14.87 21.91
N ASP A 433 -23.72 15.96 21.15
CA ASP A 433 -24.87 16.65 20.56
C ASP A 433 -25.38 15.88 19.33
N TRP A 434 -26.41 15.05 19.51
CA TRP A 434 -27.01 14.21 18.46
C TRP A 434 -27.51 15.02 17.26
N SER A 435 -27.76 16.33 17.41
CA SER A 435 -28.16 17.20 16.31
C SER A 435 -27.04 17.43 15.29
N LYS A 436 -25.77 17.24 15.69
CA LYS A 436 -24.59 17.39 14.83
C LYS A 436 -24.25 16.13 14.04
N ILE A 437 -24.83 14.98 14.39
CA ILE A 437 -24.60 13.72 13.69
C ILE A 437 -25.38 13.74 12.37
N GLY A 438 -24.65 13.60 11.26
CA GLY A 438 -25.26 13.45 9.94
C GLY A 438 -25.82 12.04 9.79
N MET A 439 -27.13 11.91 9.63
CA MET A 439 -27.79 10.62 9.42
C MET A 439 -28.25 10.49 7.97
N TYR A 440 -27.88 9.41 7.31
CA TYR A 440 -28.14 9.16 5.89
C TYR A 440 -28.61 7.72 5.66
N GLU A 441 -29.47 7.54 4.67
CA GLU A 441 -29.75 6.22 4.13
C GLU A 441 -28.68 5.82 3.11
N GLY A 442 -28.37 4.53 3.06
CA GLY A 442 -27.36 3.98 2.17
C GLY A 442 -27.71 2.59 1.66
N VAL A 443 -26.84 2.09 0.80
CA VAL A 443 -26.94 0.73 0.24
C VAL A 443 -25.60 0.03 0.42
N GLY A 444 -25.64 -1.14 1.05
CA GLY A 444 -24.52 -2.06 1.19
C GLY A 444 -24.56 -3.15 0.13
N ILE A 445 -23.40 -3.63 -0.28
CA ILE A 445 -23.24 -4.76 -1.18
C ILE A 445 -22.82 -5.97 -0.35
N ILE A 446 -23.54 -7.08 -0.54
CA ILE A 446 -23.21 -8.39 0.03
C ILE A 446 -23.12 -9.41 -1.09
N ALA A 447 -22.44 -10.52 -0.84
CA ALA A 447 -22.45 -11.68 -1.71
C ALA A 447 -22.06 -12.92 -0.90
N ASP A 448 -22.31 -14.10 -1.46
CA ASP A 448 -21.73 -15.32 -0.95
C ASP A 448 -20.23 -15.40 -1.26
N GLU A 449 -19.58 -16.37 -0.64
CA GLU A 449 -18.17 -16.65 -0.86
C GLU A 449 -17.84 -16.87 -2.34
N GLY A 450 -16.73 -16.28 -2.80
CA GLY A 450 -16.35 -16.23 -4.20
C GLY A 450 -16.86 -14.98 -4.91
N PHE A 451 -17.68 -14.13 -4.28
CA PHE A 451 -18.27 -12.95 -4.92
C PHE A 451 -19.01 -13.28 -6.23
N VAL A 452 -19.67 -14.44 -6.23
CA VAL A 452 -20.45 -15.00 -7.35
C VAL A 452 -21.50 -13.99 -7.79
N ALA A 453 -21.63 -13.78 -9.10
CA ALA A 453 -22.50 -12.73 -9.63
C ALA A 453 -23.98 -12.89 -9.20
N ASP A 454 -24.47 -14.13 -9.18
CA ASP A 454 -25.86 -14.46 -8.89
C ASP A 454 -26.23 -14.36 -7.40
N THR A 455 -25.23 -14.30 -6.50
CA THR A 455 -25.44 -14.18 -5.06
C THR A 455 -25.28 -12.75 -4.55
N ARG A 456 -24.99 -11.79 -5.44
CA ARG A 456 -24.80 -10.39 -5.07
C ARG A 456 -26.14 -9.76 -4.69
N GLY A 457 -26.22 -9.33 -3.44
CA GLY A 457 -27.36 -8.63 -2.88
C GLY A 457 -27.06 -7.17 -2.59
N LEU A 458 -28.14 -6.38 -2.51
CA LEU A 458 -28.11 -5.03 -1.98
C LEU A 458 -28.89 -5.00 -0.67
N ILE A 459 -28.32 -4.40 0.37
CA ILE A 459 -28.98 -4.27 1.66
C ILE A 459 -29.10 -2.81 2.08
N HIS A 460 -30.13 -2.52 2.88
CA HIS A 460 -30.36 -1.18 3.42
C HIS A 460 -29.37 -0.85 4.53
N LEU A 461 -28.85 0.38 4.51
CA LEU A 461 -27.97 0.91 5.53
C LEU A 461 -28.57 2.17 6.18
N ASP A 462 -28.47 2.24 7.50
CA ASP A 462 -28.62 3.50 8.24
C ASP A 462 -27.23 3.96 8.68
N VAL A 463 -26.80 5.12 8.20
CA VAL A 463 -25.43 5.62 8.36
C VAL A 463 -25.39 6.85 9.24
N ALA A 464 -24.62 6.79 10.32
CA ALA A 464 -24.31 7.91 11.20
C ALA A 464 -22.89 8.41 10.95
N VAL A 465 -22.77 9.60 10.36
CA VAL A 465 -21.52 10.36 10.25
C VAL A 465 -21.37 11.20 11.50
N ILE A 466 -20.55 10.71 12.43
CA ILE A 466 -20.36 11.29 13.76
C ILE A 466 -19.50 12.55 13.65
N ASP A 467 -18.36 12.41 12.97
CA ASP A 467 -17.42 13.48 12.68
C ASP A 467 -16.62 13.14 11.40
N ALA A 468 -15.62 13.96 11.05
CA ALA A 468 -14.82 13.78 9.85
C ALA A 468 -13.96 12.48 9.84
N ASN A 469 -13.82 11.81 10.99
CA ASN A 469 -12.99 10.63 11.19
C ASN A 469 -13.76 9.42 11.71
N ASN A 470 -15.02 9.54 12.12
CA ASN A 470 -15.78 8.46 12.72
C ASN A 470 -17.17 8.29 12.09
N ILE A 471 -17.49 7.05 11.68
CA ILE A 471 -18.79 6.68 11.11
C ILE A 471 -19.25 5.37 11.77
N ARG A 472 -20.56 5.24 12.01
CA ARG A 472 -21.22 3.98 12.37
C ARG A 472 -22.34 3.67 11.40
N ILE A 473 -22.52 2.38 11.09
CA ILE A 473 -23.51 1.92 10.12
C ILE A 473 -24.27 0.72 10.71
N ILE A 474 -25.61 0.77 10.61
CA ILE A 474 -26.46 -0.41 10.79
C ILE A 474 -26.65 -1.08 9.43
N TRP A 475 -26.25 -2.34 9.34
CA TRP A 475 -26.48 -3.23 8.21
C TRP A 475 -27.74 -4.04 8.50
N THR A 476 -28.80 -3.88 7.71
CA THR A 476 -30.05 -4.64 7.87
C THR A 476 -30.09 -5.78 6.86
N TYR A 477 -29.96 -7.02 7.33
CA TYR A 477 -29.93 -8.22 6.50
C TYR A 477 -31.34 -8.69 6.12
N GLU A 478 -31.44 -9.63 5.17
CA GLU A 478 -32.72 -10.10 4.62
C GLU A 478 -33.63 -10.80 5.65
N ASP A 479 -33.03 -11.45 6.64
CA ASP A 479 -33.72 -12.06 7.77
C ASP A 479 -34.18 -11.04 8.84
N GLY A 480 -33.86 -9.76 8.64
CA GLY A 480 -34.14 -8.68 9.57
C GLY A 480 -33.12 -8.55 10.69
N GLU A 481 -32.08 -9.39 10.74
CA GLU A 481 -30.97 -9.18 11.66
C GLU A 481 -30.25 -7.86 11.35
N ARG A 482 -29.71 -7.24 12.40
CA ARG A 482 -29.04 -5.95 12.30
C ARG A 482 -27.65 -6.01 12.89
N GLY A 483 -26.66 -5.66 12.07
CA GLY A 483 -25.25 -5.58 12.48
C GLY A 483 -24.79 -4.13 12.55
N VAL A 484 -24.13 -3.73 13.64
CA VAL A 484 -23.53 -2.40 13.77
C VAL A 484 -22.04 -2.48 13.48
N LEU A 485 -21.59 -1.81 12.41
CA LEU A 485 -20.18 -1.72 12.04
C LEU A 485 -19.66 -0.30 12.26
N SER A 486 -18.42 -0.18 12.71
CA SER A 486 -17.74 1.11 12.91
C SER A 486 -16.64 1.30 11.87
N TYR A 487 -16.44 2.56 11.49
CA TYR A 487 -15.42 2.99 10.54
C TYR A 487 -14.64 4.17 11.12
N LEU A 488 -13.33 4.11 10.97
CA LEU A 488 -12.38 5.07 11.49
C LEU A 488 -11.49 5.54 10.35
N ARG A 489 -11.37 6.85 10.13
CA ARG A 489 -10.42 7.38 9.15
C ARG A 489 -9.01 7.00 9.58
N TYR A 490 -8.20 6.53 8.64
CA TYR A 490 -6.81 6.25 8.92
C TYR A 490 -6.11 7.55 9.36
N PRO A 491 -5.54 7.62 10.58
CA PRO A 491 -5.07 8.87 11.17
C PRO A 491 -3.70 9.33 10.64
N ASP A 492 -3.21 8.71 9.57
CA ASP A 492 -1.80 8.69 9.18
C ASP A 492 -0.91 7.95 10.20
N ARG A 493 0.32 7.64 9.79
CA ARG A 493 1.26 6.86 10.60
C ARG A 493 2.12 7.76 11.47
N ASP A 494 2.11 7.54 12.79
CA ASP A 494 3.03 8.17 13.73
C ASP A 494 4.10 7.18 14.21
N VAL A 495 5.19 7.10 13.44
CA VAL A 495 6.33 6.21 13.72
C VAL A 495 6.97 6.49 15.07
N ALA A 496 6.92 7.74 15.56
CA ALA A 496 7.53 8.10 16.84
C ALA A 496 6.76 7.53 18.04
N SER A 497 5.45 7.32 17.89
CA SER A 497 4.60 6.69 18.91
C SER A 497 4.65 5.16 18.89
N GLU A 498 5.23 4.54 17.86
CA GLU A 498 5.16 3.09 17.69
C GLU A 498 5.99 2.33 18.74
N VAL A 499 5.41 1.23 19.23
CA VAL A 499 6.11 0.23 20.01
C VAL A 499 6.65 -0.87 19.09
N VAL A 500 7.78 -1.46 19.47
CA VAL A 500 8.42 -2.56 18.73
C VAL A 500 8.22 -3.85 19.54
N PRO A 501 7.08 -4.55 19.40
CA PRO A 501 6.83 -5.76 20.16
C PRO A 501 7.85 -6.85 19.84
N TRP A 502 8.33 -6.90 18.59
CA TRP A 502 9.33 -7.84 18.10
C TRP A 502 10.27 -7.17 17.11
N LYS A 503 11.47 -7.72 16.91
CA LYS A 503 12.40 -7.22 15.90
C LYS A 503 11.73 -7.26 14.52
N CYS A 504 11.76 -6.14 13.79
CA CYS A 504 11.14 -5.98 12.47
C CYS A 504 9.60 -5.97 12.45
N VAL A 505 8.94 -5.83 13.60
CA VAL A 505 7.50 -5.62 13.70
C VAL A 505 7.23 -4.40 14.56
N ARG A 506 6.41 -3.49 14.06
CA ARG A 506 5.99 -2.28 14.78
C ARG A 506 4.49 -2.30 14.99
N ARG A 507 4.06 -1.64 16.04
CA ARG A 507 2.66 -1.48 16.38
C ARG A 507 2.46 -0.05 16.88
N PRO A 508 1.36 0.61 16.54
CA PRO A 508 1.00 1.88 17.18
C PRO A 508 1.02 1.74 18.71
N ALA A 509 1.45 2.78 19.43
CA ALA A 509 1.25 2.77 20.88
C ALA A 509 -0.23 2.47 21.17
N PRO A 510 -0.54 1.67 22.21
CA PRO A 510 -1.91 1.60 22.68
C PRO A 510 -2.33 3.04 22.91
N ALA A 511 -3.45 3.46 22.29
CA ALA A 511 -4.05 4.72 22.64
C ALA A 511 -4.12 4.73 24.16
N VAL A 512 -3.49 5.71 24.81
CA VAL A 512 -3.67 5.90 26.24
C VAL A 512 -5.13 6.27 26.34
N VAL A 513 -5.99 5.27 26.49
CA VAL A 513 -7.39 5.45 26.84
C VAL A 513 -7.27 6.09 28.20
N GLY A 514 -7.32 7.42 28.21
CA GLY A 514 -7.45 8.20 29.41
C GLY A 514 -8.76 7.78 30.03
N ILE A 515 -8.73 6.71 30.81
CA ILE A 515 -9.73 6.44 31.82
C ILE A 515 -9.45 7.49 32.90
N GLU A 516 -9.76 8.75 32.60
CA GLU A 516 -10.15 9.68 33.65
C GLU A 516 -11.55 9.22 34.06
N VAL A 517 -11.61 8.28 35.02
CA VAL A 517 -12.79 8.17 35.86
C VAL A 517 -12.86 9.49 36.63
N ALA A 518 -13.70 10.40 36.16
CA ALA A 518 -14.17 11.55 36.92
C ALA A 518 -15.43 11.16 37.69
#